data_AF-A0A6G7BMM6-F1
#
_entry.id   AF-A0A6G7BMM6-F1
#
_cell.length_a   1.000
_cell.length_b   1.000
_cell.length_c   1.000
_cell.angle_alpha   90.00
_cell.angle_beta   90.00
_cell.angle_gamma   90.00
#
_symmetry.space_group_name_H-M   'P 1'
#
loop_
_entity.id
_entity.type
_entity.pdbx_description
1 polymer ?
#
loop_
_entity_poly.entity_id
_entity_poly.type
_entity_poly.pdbx_seq_one_letter_code
_entity_poly.pdbx_strand_id
1 'polypeptide(L)'
;LMYNQKTGTCEDPCIYQFVCRQEGRYPDLLDKRNYFECYMHAGILKQMRYQCPEAYMWDITSPGVGKCVEDHGQSNSDNAFSQC
;
A
#
# COMPACT_ATOMS: atom_id res chain seq x y z
N LEU A 1 4.31 -17.53 1.06
CA LEU A 1 3.16 -17.00 1.81
C LEU A 1 3.66 -15.85 2.68
N MET A 2 2.86 -14.82 2.83
CA MET A 2 3.17 -13.69 3.71
C MET A 2 2.01 -13.49 4.68
N TYR A 3 2.33 -13.23 5.95
CA TYR A 3 1.32 -13.08 6.99
C TYR A 3 0.60 -11.75 6.83
N ASN A 4 -0.69 -11.76 6.51
CA ASN A 4 -1.51 -10.56 6.46
C ASN A 4 -1.99 -10.22 7.87
N GLN A 5 -1.41 -9.18 8.48
CA GLN A 5 -1.77 -8.74 9.84
C GLN A 5 -3.23 -8.26 9.97
N LYS A 6 -3.89 -7.92 8.86
CA LYS A 6 -5.28 -7.42 8.85
C LYS A 6 -6.30 -8.56 8.90
N THR A 7 -6.02 -9.69 8.24
CA THR A 7 -6.87 -10.88 8.22
C THR A 7 -6.43 -11.94 9.23
N GLY A 8 -5.20 -11.84 9.73
CA GLY A 8 -4.60 -12.81 10.66
C GLY A 8 -4.19 -14.12 9.98
N THR A 9 -4.10 -14.15 8.66
CA THR A 9 -3.82 -15.37 7.88
C THR A 9 -2.59 -15.23 6.98
N CYS A 10 -1.88 -16.34 6.77
CA CYS A 10 -0.85 -16.44 5.74
C CYS A 10 -1.50 -16.46 4.35
N GLU A 11 -1.34 -15.37 3.59
CA GLU A 11 -1.86 -15.23 2.23
C GLU A 11 -0.73 -15.37 1.22
N ASP A 12 -1.03 -15.81 0.00
CA ASP A 12 -0.03 -15.78 -1.07
C ASP A 12 0.03 -14.35 -1.65
N PRO A 13 1.17 -13.63 -1.50
CA PRO A 13 1.33 -12.29 -2.07
C PRO A 13 1.15 -12.27 -3.60
N CYS A 14 1.33 -13.40 -4.29
CA CYS A 14 1.07 -13.53 -5.73
C CYS A 14 -0.43 -13.47 -6.07
N ILE A 15 -1.30 -13.77 -5.11
CA ILE A 15 -2.77 -13.73 -5.27
C ILE A 15 -3.33 -12.39 -4.75
N TYR A 16 -2.54 -11.63 -4.00
CA TYR A 16 -2.97 -10.33 -3.50
C TYR A 16 -3.21 -9.35 -4.65
N GLN A 17 -4.48 -9.02 -4.87
CA GLN A 17 -4.90 -8.03 -5.84
C GLN A 17 -5.63 -6.89 -5.12
N PHE A 18 -4.97 -5.73 -5.05
CA PHE A 18 -5.61 -4.52 -4.55
C PHE A 18 -6.72 -4.08 -5.53
N VAL A 19 -7.90 -3.75 -5.00
CA VAL A 19 -9.06 -3.28 -5.77
C VAL A 19 -9.60 -2.00 -5.12
N CYS A 20 -9.67 -0.92 -5.89
CA CYS A 20 -10.28 0.33 -5.46
C CYS A 20 -11.76 0.15 -5.12
N ARG A 21 -12.17 0.59 -3.92
CA ARG A 21 -13.59 0.67 -3.50
C ARG A 21 -14.08 2.11 -3.37
N GLN A 22 -13.17 3.04 -3.12
CA GLN A 22 -13.43 4.46 -2.95
C GLN A 22 -12.24 5.24 -3.50
N GLU A 23 -12.47 6.51 -3.87
CA GLU A 23 -11.40 7.42 -4.23
C GLU A 23 -10.47 7.68 -3.03
N GLY A 24 -9.17 7.79 -3.32
CA GLY A 24 -8.16 8.01 -2.30
C GLY A 24 -6.84 7.35 -2.68
N ARG A 25 -5.86 7.48 -1.78
CA ARG A 25 -4.55 6.86 -1.91
C ARG A 25 -4.37 5.80 -0.83
N TYR A 26 -3.91 4.63 -1.24
CA TYR A 26 -3.83 3.44 -0.40
C TYR A 26 -2.43 2.82 -0.50
N PRO A 27 -1.91 2.21 0.57
CA PRO A 27 -0.61 1.59 0.55
C PRO A 27 -0.56 0.41 -0.42
N ASP A 28 0.58 0.22 -1.09
CA ASP A 28 0.90 -1.08 -1.65
C ASP A 28 1.45 -1.97 -0.55
N LEU A 29 0.67 -3.00 -0.25
CA LEU A 29 0.94 -3.99 0.78
C LEU A 29 2.17 -4.85 0.47
N LEU A 30 2.53 -5.01 -0.80
CA LEU A 30 3.67 -5.82 -1.24
C LEU A 30 4.97 -5.01 -1.33
N ASP A 31 4.87 -3.68 -1.50
CA ASP A 31 6.03 -2.81 -1.65
C ASP A 31 5.73 -1.44 -1.04
N LYS A 32 6.37 -1.13 0.11
CA LYS A 32 6.21 0.15 0.81
C LYS A 32 6.70 1.36 0.04
N ARG A 33 7.45 1.18 -1.05
CA ARG A 33 7.79 2.28 -1.96
C ARG A 33 6.64 2.62 -2.89
N ASN A 34 5.61 1.78 -2.98
CA ASN A 34 4.49 1.99 -3.87
C ASN A 34 3.20 2.29 -3.11
N TYR A 35 2.29 2.95 -3.83
CA TYR A 35 0.94 3.20 -3.39
C TYR A 35 -0.02 3.11 -4.57
N PHE A 36 -1.27 2.84 -4.28
CA PHE A 36 -2.35 2.87 -5.25
C PHE A 36 -3.12 4.16 -5.13
N GLU A 37 -3.37 4.84 -6.24
CA GLU A 37 -4.32 5.94 -6.33
C GLU A 37 -5.60 5.45 -7.01
N CYS A 38 -6.70 5.67 -6.31
CA CYS A 38 -8.05 5.42 -6.77
C CYS A 38 -8.69 6.76 -7.10
N TYR A 39 -9.13 6.96 -8.33
CA TYR A 39 -9.76 8.20 -8.78
C TYR A 39 -10.90 7.93 -9.76
N MET A 40 -11.90 8.77 -9.75
CA MET A 40 -13.03 8.69 -10.67
C MET A 40 -12.65 9.31 -12.00
N HIS A 41 -12.77 8.53 -13.07
CA HIS A 41 -12.56 9.01 -14.43
C HIS A 41 -13.74 8.59 -15.31
N ALA A 42 -14.46 9.57 -15.84
CA ALA A 42 -15.66 9.36 -16.66
C ALA A 42 -16.71 8.44 -15.97
N GLY A 43 -16.91 8.60 -14.65
CA GLY A 43 -17.85 7.79 -13.87
C GLY A 43 -17.39 6.36 -13.59
N ILE A 44 -16.15 6.01 -13.95
CA ILE A 44 -15.53 4.72 -13.66
C ILE A 44 -14.41 4.94 -12.63
N LEU A 45 -14.44 4.18 -11.54
CA LEU A 45 -13.35 4.19 -10.57
C LEU A 45 -12.12 3.50 -11.18
N LYS A 46 -11.07 4.27 -11.41
CA LYS A 46 -9.79 3.80 -11.94
C LYS A 46 -8.80 3.60 -10.81
N GLN A 47 -7.86 2.69 -11.06
CA GLN A 47 -6.77 2.36 -10.16
C GLN A 47 -5.45 2.55 -10.91
N MET A 48 -4.51 3.26 -10.30
CA MET A 48 -3.13 3.34 -10.77
C MET A 48 -2.16 3.05 -9.63
N ARG A 49 -1.02 2.44 -9.96
CA ARG A 49 0.07 2.18 -9.02
C ARG A 49 1.17 3.19 -9.27
N TYR A 50 1.60 3.86 -8.22
CA TYR A 50 2.69 4.83 -8.25
C TYR A 50 3.80 4.39 -7.31
N GLN A 51 5.00 4.85 -7.63
CA GLN A 51 6.20 4.64 -6.83
C GLN A 51 6.63 5.98 -6.25
N CYS A 52 6.91 6.00 -4.94
CA CYS A 52 7.54 7.11 -4.26
C CYS A 52 8.94 7.37 -4.83
N PRO A 53 9.44 8.61 -4.79
CA PRO A 53 10.81 8.93 -5.19
C PRO A 53 11.85 8.09 -4.45
N GLU A 54 13.06 8.02 -5.00
CA GLU A 54 14.17 7.31 -4.37
C GLU A 54 14.44 7.86 -2.95
N ALA A 55 14.70 6.96 -2.00
CA ALA A 55 14.82 7.24 -0.57
C ALA A 55 13.54 7.73 0.13
N TYR A 56 12.36 7.59 -0.49
CA TYR A 56 11.07 7.80 0.16
C TYR A 56 10.26 6.50 0.24
N MET A 57 9.47 6.37 1.30
CA MET A 57 8.49 5.31 1.50
C MET A 57 7.09 5.88 1.69
N TRP A 58 6.09 5.12 1.33
CA TRP A 58 4.70 5.48 1.52
C TRP A 58 4.31 5.38 3.01
N ASP A 59 3.76 6.46 3.54
CA ASP A 59 3.21 6.57 4.89
C ASP A 59 1.71 6.82 4.84
N ILE A 60 0.96 6.08 5.65
CA ILE A 60 -0.49 6.19 5.74
C ILE A 60 -0.82 7.23 6.81
N THR A 61 -1.38 8.36 6.40
CA THR A 61 -1.81 9.39 7.35
C THR A 61 -3.21 9.11 7.89
N SER A 62 -4.13 8.64 7.04
CA SER A 62 -5.48 8.22 7.40
C SER A 62 -6.09 7.34 6.30
N PRO A 63 -7.25 6.70 6.49
CA PRO A 63 -7.87 5.88 5.45
C PRO A 63 -8.09 6.67 4.15
N GLY A 64 -7.46 6.24 3.06
CA GLY A 64 -7.53 6.92 1.76
C GLY A 64 -6.61 8.14 1.62
N VAL A 65 -5.77 8.44 2.61
CA VAL A 65 -4.83 9.56 2.60
C VAL A 65 -3.45 9.10 3.05
N GLY A 66 -2.43 9.41 2.25
CA GLY A 66 -1.05 9.20 2.63
C GLY A 66 -0.10 10.03 1.79
N LYS A 67 1.19 9.92 2.12
CA LYS A 67 2.26 10.69 1.50
C LYS A 67 3.56 9.90 1.48
N CYS A 68 4.44 10.23 0.54
CA CYS A 68 5.80 9.73 0.57
C CYS A 68 6.60 10.50 1.64
N VAL A 69 7.23 9.79 2.57
CA VAL A 69 8.10 10.32 3.62
C VAL A 69 9.51 9.78 3.45
N GLU A 70 10.52 10.51 3.90
CA GLU A 70 11.91 10.07 3.80
C GLU A 70 12.12 8.77 4.57
N ASP A 71 12.84 7.84 3.95
CA ASP A 71 13.30 6.61 4.57
C ASP A 71 14.40 6.95 5.58
N HIS A 72 14.00 7.35 6.79
CA HIS A 72 14.92 7.68 7.87
C HIS A 72 15.67 6.44 8.44
N GLY A 73 15.65 5.29 7.75
CA GLY A 73 16.37 4.10 8.15
C GLY A 73 15.93 3.54 9.51
N GLN A 74 14.84 4.07 10.09
CA GLN A 74 14.27 3.53 11.30
C GLN A 74 13.51 2.28 10.90
N SER A 75 14.07 1.16 11.34
CA SER A 75 13.42 -0.15 11.50
C SER A 75 12.14 -0.01 12.32
N ASN A 76 11.12 0.63 11.76
CA ASN A 76 9.80 0.66 12.36
C ASN A 76 9.01 -0.51 11.78
N SER A 77 8.53 -1.31 12.71
CA SER A 77 7.94 -2.64 12.58
C SER A 77 6.57 -2.62 11.88
N ASP A 78 6.38 -1.83 10.82
CA ASP A 78 5.13 -1.77 10.06
C ASP A 78 5.18 -2.67 8.82
N ASN A 79 5.91 -3.78 8.89
CA ASN A 79 5.81 -4.81 7.87
C ASN A 79 4.44 -5.47 8.02
N ALA A 80 3.44 -4.99 7.26
CA ALA A 80 2.14 -5.64 7.17
C ALA A 80 2.23 -7.11 6.73
N PHE A 81 3.39 -7.48 6.18
CA PHE A 81 3.78 -8.84 5.80
C PHE A 81 5.09 -9.22 6.47
N SER A 82 4.98 -10.02 7.54
CA SER A 82 6.08 -10.79 8.10
C SER A 82 6.22 -12.13 7.37
N GLN A 83 7.41 -12.73 7.46
CA GLN A 83 7.66 -14.09 6.96
C GLN A 83 6.67 -15.04 7.64
N CYS A 84 5.89 -15.79 6.86
CA CYS A 84 5.44 -17.11 7.32
C CYS A 84 6.67 -18.04 7.25
#